data_AF-A0A7W3P5A3-F1
#
_entry.id   AF-A0A7W3P5A3-F1
#
_cell.length_a   1.000
_cell.length_b   1.000
_cell.length_c   1.000
_cell.angle_alpha   90.00
_cell.angle_beta   90.00
_cell.angle_gamma   90.00
#
_symmetry.space_group_name_H-M   'P 1'
#
loop_
_entity.id
_entity.type
_entity.pdbx_description
1 polymer ?
#
loop_
_entity_poly.entity_id
_entity_poly.type
_entity_poly.pdbx_seq_one_letter_code
_entity_poly.pdbx_strand_id
1 'polypeptide(L)'
;MATDPAGKAWQSIARDLVERLPGRWRTAGTGIRTVLVREPIEWVVVWVGTSRMRRSDPPYLMGGEAELVGPPFTLAKGHGIRSDERRGKPSQIDPTAPDAAAAIEAFVVEDVLPRVDPWTPERLAAVAEEQLVVPMRERGRPIIFQNAAGWRVILSDESPEDPAEQAAGWFGESGSPEESEWYRQLAAAWRSGGRAEALRYLEGERTKALASLKLA
;
A
#
# COMPACT_ATOMS: atom_id res chain seq x y z
N MET A 1 16.28 -9.80 25.38
CA MET A 1 15.02 -9.81 24.60
C MET A 1 14.62 -11.26 24.40
N ALA A 2 13.47 -11.69 24.94
CA ALA A 2 12.93 -13.00 24.63
C ALA A 2 12.70 -13.08 23.10
N THR A 3 13.24 -14.12 22.47
CA THR A 3 13.07 -14.35 21.04
C THR A 3 11.63 -14.68 20.74
N ASP A 4 10.93 -13.81 20.03
CA ASP A 4 9.58 -14.01 19.48
C ASP A 4 9.60 -15.18 18.47
N PRO A 5 9.12 -16.39 18.86
CA PRO A 5 9.21 -17.57 18.00
C PRO A 5 8.30 -17.44 16.77
N ALA A 6 7.13 -16.83 16.92
CA ALA A 6 6.20 -16.56 15.83
C ALA A 6 6.81 -15.58 14.83
N GLY A 7 7.47 -14.53 15.30
CA GLY A 7 8.18 -13.58 14.44
C GLY A 7 9.31 -14.24 13.64
N LYS A 8 10.09 -15.14 14.25
CA LYS A 8 11.13 -15.91 13.54
C LYS A 8 10.55 -16.87 12.52
N ALA A 9 9.50 -17.60 12.89
CA ALA A 9 8.84 -18.55 12.01
C ALA A 9 8.21 -17.85 10.80
N TRP A 10 7.49 -16.74 11.02
CA TRP A 10 6.99 -15.88 9.94
C TRP A 10 8.11 -15.41 9.01
N GLN A 11 9.20 -14.90 9.56
CA GLN A 11 10.32 -14.43 8.74
C GLN A 11 10.95 -15.57 7.90
N SER A 12 11.03 -16.79 8.45
CA SER A 12 11.50 -17.95 7.70
C SER A 12 10.55 -18.29 6.55
N ILE A 13 9.26 -18.42 6.86
CA ILE A 13 8.23 -18.75 5.86
C ILE A 13 8.21 -17.69 4.75
N ALA A 14 8.24 -16.40 5.10
CA ALA A 14 8.27 -15.32 4.12
C ALA A 14 9.49 -15.41 3.18
N ARG A 15 10.67 -15.81 3.67
CA ARG A 15 11.85 -16.01 2.81
C ARG A 15 11.67 -17.19 1.88
N ASP A 16 11.15 -18.31 2.38
CA ASP A 16 10.94 -19.51 1.56
C ASP A 16 9.87 -19.29 0.48
N LEU A 17 8.88 -18.45 0.76
CA LEU A 17 7.81 -18.11 -0.19
C LEU A 17 8.28 -17.24 -1.35
N VAL A 18 9.39 -16.51 -1.24
CA VAL A 18 9.91 -15.66 -2.33
C VAL A 18 10.06 -16.43 -3.65
N GLU A 19 10.55 -17.67 -3.58
CA GLU A 19 10.80 -18.52 -4.75
C GLU A 19 9.57 -19.36 -5.17
N ARG A 20 8.52 -19.39 -4.35
CA ARG A 20 7.34 -20.25 -4.56
C ARG A 20 6.13 -19.48 -5.08
N LEU A 21 6.02 -18.20 -4.72
CA LEU A 21 4.91 -17.36 -5.13
C LEU A 21 5.04 -16.97 -6.62
N PRO A 22 3.91 -16.78 -7.32
CA PRO A 22 3.94 -16.39 -8.72
C PRO A 22 4.48 -14.96 -8.88
N GLY A 23 5.37 -14.78 -9.86
CA GLY A 23 6.06 -13.50 -10.12
C GLY A 23 7.39 -13.41 -9.40
N ARG A 24 7.91 -12.19 -9.21
CA ARG A 24 9.11 -11.93 -8.42
C ARG A 24 8.71 -11.33 -7.09
N TRP A 25 9.31 -11.81 -6.02
CA TRP A 25 9.04 -11.35 -4.67
C TRP A 25 10.34 -11.09 -3.93
N ARG A 26 10.28 -10.26 -2.89
CA ARG A 26 11.35 -10.12 -1.91
C ARG A 26 10.78 -9.85 -0.53
N THR A 27 11.61 -10.03 0.49
CA THR A 27 11.26 -9.69 1.86
C THR A 27 11.87 -8.36 2.29
N ALA A 28 11.13 -7.55 3.02
CA ALA A 28 11.61 -6.39 3.77
C ALA A 28 11.27 -6.50 5.26
N GLY A 29 12.04 -5.86 6.13
CA GLY A 29 11.83 -5.91 7.58
C GLY A 29 12.40 -7.16 8.27
N THR A 30 11.99 -7.39 9.53
CA THR A 30 12.54 -8.47 10.39
C THR A 30 11.50 -8.99 11.38
N GLY A 31 11.62 -10.27 11.77
CA GLY A 31 10.71 -10.90 12.72
C GLY A 31 9.25 -10.78 12.26
N ILE A 32 8.35 -10.48 13.18
CA ILE A 32 6.92 -10.28 12.86
C ILE A 32 6.66 -9.09 11.93
N ARG A 33 7.61 -8.15 11.79
CA ARG A 33 7.50 -7.01 10.87
C ARG A 33 8.02 -7.32 9.46
N THR A 34 8.37 -8.57 9.18
CA THR A 34 8.75 -8.98 7.84
C THR A 34 7.53 -8.80 6.92
N VAL A 35 7.73 -8.25 5.73
CA VAL A 35 6.72 -8.12 4.69
C VAL A 35 7.27 -8.74 3.40
N LEU A 36 6.43 -9.49 2.72
CA LEU A 36 6.61 -9.90 1.33
C LEU A 36 6.18 -8.75 0.43
N VAL A 37 6.99 -8.44 -0.58
CA VAL A 37 6.68 -7.39 -1.56
C VAL A 37 6.92 -7.95 -2.96
N ARG A 38 5.95 -7.76 -3.85
CA ARG A 38 6.03 -8.17 -5.25
C ARG A 38 6.84 -7.16 -6.06
N GLU A 39 7.64 -7.67 -6.99
CA GLU A 39 8.48 -6.90 -7.90
C GLU A 39 8.09 -7.10 -9.37
N PRO A 40 8.36 -6.11 -10.26
CA PRO A 40 8.95 -4.80 -9.97
C PRO A 40 8.00 -3.87 -9.21
N ILE A 41 8.55 -3.00 -8.37
CA ILE A 41 7.78 -1.95 -7.70
C ILE A 41 7.85 -0.70 -8.57
N GLU A 42 6.73 -0.28 -9.14
CA GLU A 42 6.61 0.99 -9.85
C GLU A 42 5.90 2.00 -8.94
N TRP A 43 4.72 2.47 -9.29
CA TRP A 43 3.91 3.42 -8.51
C TRP A 43 2.94 2.74 -7.54
N VAL A 44 2.97 1.42 -7.50
CA VAL A 44 2.09 0.57 -6.71
C VAL A 44 2.91 -0.53 -6.06
N VAL A 45 2.66 -0.80 -4.78
CA VAL A 45 3.28 -1.89 -4.01
C VAL A 45 2.23 -2.95 -3.70
N VAL A 46 2.40 -4.16 -4.22
CA VAL A 46 1.68 -5.33 -3.71
C VAL A 46 2.49 -5.96 -2.59
N TRP A 47 1.86 -6.18 -1.44
CA TRP A 47 2.54 -6.63 -0.23
C TRP A 47 1.71 -7.62 0.57
N VAL A 48 2.39 -8.44 1.38
CA VAL A 48 1.79 -9.35 2.37
C VAL A 48 2.59 -9.29 3.67
N GLY A 49 1.90 -9.19 4.80
CA GLY A 49 2.50 -9.14 6.13
C GLY A 49 1.53 -9.54 7.22
N THR A 50 1.90 -9.31 8.46
CA THR A 50 1.02 -9.57 9.62
C THR A 50 0.43 -8.28 10.16
N SER A 51 -0.81 -8.35 10.64
CA SER A 51 -1.46 -7.27 11.39
C SER A 51 -0.73 -6.97 12.69
N ARG A 52 -0.57 -5.68 13.02
CA ARG A 52 0.02 -5.19 14.28
C ARG A 52 -0.98 -5.11 15.44
N MET A 53 -2.22 -5.56 15.28
CA MET A 53 -3.23 -5.39 16.32
C MET A 53 -2.87 -6.24 17.55
N ARG A 54 -2.50 -5.57 18.66
CA ARG A 54 -2.11 -6.14 19.97
C ARG A 54 -3.10 -7.15 20.58
N ARG A 55 -4.29 -7.31 20.01
CA ARG A 55 -5.38 -8.15 20.54
C ARG A 55 -5.55 -9.49 19.80
N SER A 56 -4.80 -9.73 18.74
CA SER A 56 -4.87 -11.00 17.99
C SER A 56 -3.56 -11.76 18.15
N ASP A 57 -3.55 -12.74 19.04
CA ASP A 57 -2.51 -13.75 19.15
C ASP A 57 -3.18 -15.12 18.90
N PRO A 58 -2.89 -15.81 17.77
CA PRO A 58 -1.95 -15.42 16.71
C PRO A 58 -2.39 -14.22 15.86
N PRO A 59 -1.43 -13.50 15.22
CA PRO A 59 -1.74 -12.34 14.39
C PRO A 59 -2.46 -12.72 13.11
N TYR A 60 -3.28 -11.80 12.60
CA TYR A 60 -3.88 -11.94 11.27
C TYR A 60 -2.82 -11.74 10.18
N LEU A 61 -2.93 -12.49 9.08
CA LEU A 61 -2.25 -12.11 7.85
C LEU A 61 -3.03 -11.01 7.14
N MET A 62 -2.32 -10.13 6.47
CA MET A 62 -2.86 -9.06 5.65
C MET A 62 -2.08 -9.00 4.35
N GLY A 63 -2.78 -8.92 3.24
CA GLY A 63 -2.17 -8.59 1.96
C GLY A 63 -2.94 -7.46 1.31
N GLY A 64 -2.25 -6.65 0.51
CA GLY A 64 -2.88 -5.50 -0.12
C GLY A 64 -2.02 -4.86 -1.17
N GLU A 65 -2.60 -3.80 -1.71
CA GLU A 65 -1.98 -2.86 -2.63
C GLU A 65 -1.83 -1.52 -1.88
N ALA A 66 -0.74 -0.81 -2.15
CA ALA A 66 -0.47 0.51 -1.61
C ALA A 66 0.16 1.42 -2.69
N GLU A 67 -0.44 2.58 -2.85
CA GLU A 67 -0.07 3.58 -3.86
C GLU A 67 1.14 4.41 -3.39
N LEU A 68 2.08 4.67 -4.30
CA LEU A 68 3.30 5.47 -4.07
C LEU A 68 3.18 6.89 -4.66
N VAL A 69 1.97 7.31 -5.02
CA VAL A 69 1.69 8.59 -5.69
C VAL A 69 1.15 9.66 -4.75
N GLY A 70 1.07 9.39 -3.44
CA GLY A 70 0.53 10.32 -2.45
C GLY A 70 0.88 9.92 -1.01
N PRO A 71 0.80 10.86 -0.06
CA PRO A 71 1.09 10.62 1.36
C PRO A 71 -0.19 10.29 2.17
N PRO A 72 -0.02 9.73 3.38
CA PRO A 72 1.20 9.12 3.88
C PRO A 72 1.38 7.73 3.25
N PHE A 73 2.58 7.41 2.77
CA PHE A 73 2.86 6.05 2.34
C PHE A 73 2.83 5.11 3.55
N THR A 74 1.86 4.21 3.55
CA THR A 74 1.73 3.16 4.56
C THR A 74 1.29 1.88 3.88
N LEU A 75 1.76 0.74 4.40
CA LEU A 75 1.24 -0.58 4.04
C LEU A 75 -0.14 -0.75 4.68
N ALA A 76 -1.11 0.01 4.19
CA ALA A 76 -2.51 -0.06 4.59
C ALA A 76 -3.24 -1.04 3.69
N LYS A 77 -4.26 -1.70 4.24
CA LYS A 77 -5.13 -2.62 3.50
C LYS A 77 -6.22 -1.83 2.76
N GLY A 78 -5.82 -0.95 1.84
CA GLY A 78 -6.74 -0.13 1.04
C GLY A 78 -7.65 -1.01 0.18
N HIS A 79 -7.04 -1.74 -0.76
CA HIS A 79 -7.72 -2.70 -1.64
C HIS A 79 -7.38 -4.17 -1.34
N GLY A 80 -6.88 -4.42 -0.14
CA GLY A 80 -6.40 -5.73 0.29
C GLY A 80 -7.42 -6.61 1.02
N ILE A 81 -6.92 -7.68 1.62
CA ILE A 81 -7.68 -8.64 2.42
C ILE A 81 -6.88 -9.05 3.67
N ARG A 82 -7.61 -9.28 4.76
CA ARG A 82 -7.10 -9.84 6.02
C ARG A 82 -7.63 -11.27 6.17
N SER A 83 -6.84 -12.15 6.77
CA SER A 83 -7.15 -13.59 6.84
C SER A 83 -8.49 -13.93 7.51
N ASP A 84 -9.03 -13.05 8.36
CA ASP A 84 -10.32 -13.21 9.05
C ASP A 84 -11.54 -12.75 8.25
N GLU A 85 -11.34 -12.08 7.12
CA GLU A 85 -12.40 -11.74 6.18
C GLU A 85 -12.77 -12.93 5.28
N ARG A 86 -12.02 -14.03 5.37
CA ARG A 86 -12.22 -15.24 4.59
C ARG A 86 -13.32 -16.10 5.17
N ARG A 87 -14.40 -16.26 4.41
CA ARG A 87 -15.52 -17.12 4.81
C ARG A 87 -15.10 -18.59 4.76
N GLY A 88 -15.23 -19.31 5.87
CA GLY A 88 -14.99 -20.77 5.94
C GLY A 88 -13.52 -21.20 5.98
N LYS A 89 -12.58 -20.27 6.18
CA LYS A 89 -11.15 -20.56 6.37
C LYS A 89 -10.72 -20.13 7.78
N PRO A 90 -9.57 -20.61 8.30
CA PRO A 90 -9.04 -20.13 9.57
C PRO A 90 -8.81 -18.61 9.53
N SER A 91 -9.35 -17.93 10.53
CA SER A 91 -9.26 -16.47 10.65
C SER A 91 -7.84 -16.02 10.96
N GLN A 92 -7.10 -16.81 11.74
CA GLN A 92 -5.70 -16.58 12.08
C GLN A 92 -4.85 -17.77 11.61
N ILE A 93 -3.58 -17.50 11.31
CA ILE A 93 -2.60 -18.53 10.95
C ILE A 93 -1.41 -18.36 11.89
N ASP A 94 -1.20 -19.33 12.78
CA ASP A 94 -0.02 -19.38 13.65
C ASP A 94 1.22 -19.72 12.81
N PRO A 95 2.21 -18.81 12.69
CA PRO A 95 3.42 -19.08 11.91
C PRO A 95 4.25 -20.26 12.43
N THR A 96 4.03 -20.71 13.66
CA THR A 96 4.76 -21.83 14.28
C THR A 96 4.12 -23.19 14.01
N ALA A 97 2.91 -23.23 13.43
CA ALA A 97 2.22 -24.46 13.12
C ALA A 97 2.92 -25.24 11.96
N PRO A 98 2.87 -26.58 11.97
CA PRO A 98 3.53 -27.40 10.93
C PRO A 98 3.05 -27.12 9.49
N ASP A 99 1.81 -26.67 9.34
CA ASP A 99 1.15 -26.39 8.05
C ASP A 99 1.12 -24.88 7.70
N ALA A 100 1.71 -24.02 8.53
CA ALA A 100 1.64 -22.58 8.40
C ALA A 100 2.12 -22.09 7.03
N ALA A 101 3.23 -22.65 6.51
CA ALA A 101 3.79 -22.27 5.22
C ALA A 101 2.79 -22.49 4.06
N ALA A 102 2.12 -23.65 4.04
CA ALA A 102 1.12 -23.96 3.02
C ALA A 102 -0.14 -23.09 3.18
N ALA A 103 -0.58 -22.85 4.42
CA ALA A 103 -1.73 -21.99 4.70
C ALA A 103 -1.48 -20.52 4.31
N ILE A 104 -0.26 -20.02 4.52
CA ILE A 104 0.17 -18.67 4.11
C ILE A 104 0.26 -18.61 2.58
N GLU A 105 0.90 -19.58 1.93
CA GLU A 105 1.00 -19.63 0.46
C GLU A 105 -0.40 -19.61 -0.18
N ALA A 106 -1.31 -20.45 0.31
CA ALA A 106 -2.70 -20.48 -0.12
C ALA A 106 -3.39 -19.13 0.10
N PHE A 107 -3.19 -18.48 1.25
CA PHE A 107 -3.71 -17.13 1.48
C PHE A 107 -3.21 -16.13 0.43
N VAL A 108 -1.93 -16.16 0.09
CA VAL A 108 -1.38 -15.23 -0.92
C VAL A 108 -1.97 -15.52 -2.30
N VAL A 109 -1.97 -16.78 -2.72
CA VAL A 109 -2.33 -17.18 -4.09
C VAL A 109 -3.84 -17.19 -4.32
N GLU A 110 -4.62 -17.68 -3.37
CA GLU A 110 -6.08 -17.85 -3.50
C GLU A 110 -6.86 -16.59 -3.11
N ASP A 111 -6.35 -15.80 -2.16
CA ASP A 111 -7.11 -14.68 -1.57
C ASP A 111 -6.52 -13.31 -1.91
N VAL A 112 -5.21 -13.11 -1.69
CA VAL A 112 -4.59 -11.78 -1.87
C VAL A 112 -4.46 -11.44 -3.35
N LEU A 113 -3.78 -12.27 -4.13
CA LEU A 113 -3.48 -11.97 -5.54
C LEU A 113 -4.74 -11.71 -6.38
N PRO A 114 -5.80 -12.55 -6.33
CA PRO A 114 -7.02 -12.29 -7.07
C PRO A 114 -7.73 -10.99 -6.64
N ARG A 115 -7.50 -10.53 -5.40
CA ARG A 115 -8.09 -9.31 -4.88
C ARG A 115 -7.35 -8.05 -5.34
N VAL A 116 -6.02 -8.11 -5.42
CA VAL A 116 -5.15 -6.96 -5.71
C VAL A 116 -4.77 -6.85 -7.19
N ASP A 117 -4.63 -7.96 -7.91
CA ASP A 117 -4.23 -7.97 -9.33
C ASP A 117 -5.15 -7.12 -10.25
N PRO A 118 -6.48 -7.01 -10.01
CA PRO A 118 -7.32 -6.13 -10.81
C PRO A 118 -7.10 -4.63 -10.58
N TRP A 119 -6.38 -4.22 -9.54
CA TRP A 119 -6.13 -2.81 -9.19
C TRP A 119 -4.86 -2.30 -9.85
N THR A 120 -4.95 -2.08 -11.16
CA THR A 120 -3.87 -1.44 -11.93
C THR A 120 -3.80 0.06 -11.64
N PRO A 121 -2.66 0.74 -11.93
CA PRO A 121 -2.57 2.20 -11.84
C PRO A 121 -3.73 2.93 -12.51
N GLU A 122 -4.16 2.49 -13.70
CA GLU A 122 -5.25 3.11 -14.45
C GLU A 122 -6.59 2.96 -13.73
N ARG A 123 -6.83 1.79 -13.10
CA ARG A 123 -8.05 1.57 -12.32
C ARG A 123 -8.05 2.43 -11.06
N LEU A 124 -6.93 2.52 -10.36
CA LEU A 124 -6.78 3.35 -9.16
C LEU A 124 -6.99 4.83 -9.50
N ALA A 125 -6.39 5.29 -10.59
CA ALA A 125 -6.59 6.64 -11.13
C ALA A 125 -8.06 6.92 -11.46
N ALA A 126 -8.73 6.01 -12.19
CA ALA A 126 -10.14 6.17 -12.54
C ALA A 126 -11.03 6.28 -11.30
N VAL A 127 -10.84 5.42 -10.30
CA VAL A 127 -11.62 5.47 -9.06
C VAL A 127 -11.29 6.74 -8.24
N ALA A 128 -10.05 7.21 -8.26
CA ALA A 128 -9.67 8.46 -7.62
C ALA A 128 -10.37 9.67 -8.26
N GLU A 129 -10.44 9.72 -9.60
CA GLU A 129 -11.18 10.73 -10.35
C GLU A 129 -12.69 10.67 -10.09
N GLU A 130 -13.28 9.47 -10.09
CA GLU A 130 -14.70 9.28 -9.74
C GLU A 130 -15.03 9.80 -8.33
N GLN A 131 -14.12 9.66 -7.37
CA GLN A 131 -14.34 10.22 -6.04
C GLN A 131 -14.23 11.74 -6.00
N LEU A 132 -13.44 12.38 -6.88
CA LEU A 132 -13.33 13.84 -6.90
C LEU A 132 -14.67 14.52 -7.18
N VAL A 133 -15.50 13.94 -8.04
CA VAL A 133 -16.82 14.50 -8.40
C VAL A 133 -17.89 14.29 -7.33
N VAL A 134 -17.63 13.42 -6.34
CA VAL A 134 -18.54 13.18 -5.21
C VAL A 134 -18.21 14.14 -4.06
N PRO A 135 -19.21 14.77 -3.41
CA PRO A 135 -18.97 15.60 -2.23
C PRO A 135 -18.19 14.85 -1.15
N MET A 136 -17.22 15.50 -0.51
CA MET A 136 -16.27 14.87 0.41
C MET A 136 -16.93 13.96 1.46
N ARG A 137 -18.03 14.40 2.07
CA ARG A 137 -18.73 13.68 3.14
C ARG A 137 -19.48 12.43 2.66
N GLU A 138 -19.66 12.29 1.35
CA GLU A 138 -20.39 11.20 0.70
C GLU A 138 -19.44 10.21 0.01
N ARG A 139 -18.13 10.48 0.01
CA ARG A 139 -17.12 9.58 -0.58
C ARG A 139 -17.07 8.25 0.17
N GLY A 140 -17.26 7.15 -0.57
CA GLY A 140 -17.16 5.78 -0.03
C GLY A 140 -15.73 5.42 0.38
N ARG A 141 -15.58 4.44 1.28
CA ARG A 141 -14.27 3.88 1.63
C ARG A 141 -13.85 2.78 0.62
N PRO A 142 -12.55 2.65 0.30
CA PRO A 142 -11.43 3.47 0.76
C PRO A 142 -11.42 4.87 0.13
N ILE A 143 -10.93 5.85 0.88
CA ILE A 143 -10.81 7.25 0.42
C ILE A 143 -9.53 7.35 -0.41
N ILE A 144 -9.65 7.39 -1.73
CA ILE A 144 -8.50 7.39 -2.67
C ILE A 144 -8.45 8.62 -3.57
N PHE A 145 -9.46 9.51 -3.53
CA PHE A 145 -9.46 10.78 -4.30
C PHE A 145 -8.17 11.58 -4.09
N GLN A 146 -7.57 11.46 -2.89
CA GLN A 146 -6.35 12.17 -2.51
C GLN A 146 -5.18 11.80 -3.44
N ASN A 147 -5.18 10.61 -4.02
CA ASN A 147 -4.14 10.16 -4.94
C ASN A 147 -4.36 10.62 -6.39
N ALA A 148 -5.52 11.24 -6.72
CA ALA A 148 -5.83 11.69 -8.07
C ALA A 148 -4.79 12.67 -8.63
N ALA A 149 -4.30 13.59 -7.79
CA ALA A 149 -3.26 14.54 -8.20
C ALA A 149 -1.98 13.83 -8.65
N GLY A 150 -1.54 12.82 -7.89
CA GLY A 150 -0.39 12.00 -8.27
C GLY A 150 -0.65 11.22 -9.56
N TRP A 151 -1.82 10.58 -9.68
CA TRP A 151 -2.17 9.81 -10.86
C TRP A 151 -2.25 10.63 -12.15
N ARG A 152 -2.76 11.86 -12.11
CA ARG A 152 -2.73 12.77 -13.27
C ARG A 152 -1.31 13.01 -13.74
N VAL A 153 -0.35 13.25 -12.84
CA VAL A 153 1.05 13.44 -13.23
C VAL A 153 1.66 12.17 -13.84
N ILE A 154 1.37 10.99 -13.26
CA ILE A 154 1.94 9.72 -13.72
C ILE A 154 1.35 9.30 -15.07
N LEU A 155 0.02 9.32 -15.22
CA LEU A 155 -0.69 8.66 -16.30
C LEU A 155 -1.25 9.61 -17.37
N SER A 156 -1.33 10.92 -17.11
CA SER A 156 -1.86 11.89 -18.06
C SER A 156 -1.01 13.17 -18.13
N ASP A 157 -1.42 14.10 -18.99
CA ASP A 157 -0.86 15.46 -19.06
C ASP A 157 -1.85 16.50 -18.47
N GLU A 158 -2.86 16.04 -17.72
CA GLU A 158 -3.84 16.92 -17.07
C GLU A 158 -3.25 17.60 -15.84
N SER A 159 -3.72 18.80 -15.53
CA SER A 159 -3.25 19.54 -14.35
C SER A 159 -3.64 18.80 -13.06
N PRO A 160 -2.69 18.59 -12.13
CA PRO A 160 -2.95 18.02 -10.81
C PRO A 160 -3.39 19.07 -9.78
N GLU A 161 -3.49 20.36 -10.16
CA GLU A 161 -3.70 21.46 -9.21
C GLU A 161 -5.03 21.35 -8.45
N ASP A 162 -6.16 21.24 -9.16
CA ASP A 162 -7.48 21.12 -8.53
C ASP A 162 -7.57 19.95 -7.52
N PRO A 163 -7.17 18.71 -7.87
CA PRO A 163 -7.18 17.63 -6.88
C PRO A 163 -6.15 17.83 -5.77
N ALA A 164 -4.98 18.42 -6.04
CA ALA A 164 -3.99 18.70 -5.01
C ALA A 164 -4.52 19.73 -4.01
N GLU A 165 -5.21 20.78 -4.46
CA GLU A 165 -5.80 21.80 -3.60
C GLU A 165 -6.94 21.22 -2.75
N GLN A 166 -7.80 20.38 -3.32
CA GLN A 166 -8.83 19.67 -2.55
C GLN A 166 -8.23 18.76 -1.47
N ALA A 167 -7.19 17.99 -1.81
CA ALA A 167 -6.51 17.11 -0.86
C ALA A 167 -5.77 17.93 0.22
N ALA A 168 -5.07 19.00 -0.17
CA ALA A 168 -4.40 19.91 0.77
C ALA A 168 -5.37 20.53 1.78
N GLY A 169 -6.55 20.98 1.30
CA GLY A 169 -7.62 21.52 2.15
C GLY A 169 -8.13 20.47 3.14
N TRP A 170 -8.45 19.27 2.64
CA TRP A 170 -8.91 18.15 3.47
C TRP A 170 -7.91 17.79 4.58
N PHE A 171 -6.63 17.61 4.21
CA PHE A 171 -5.61 17.26 5.19
C PHE A 171 -5.33 18.39 6.18
N GLY A 172 -5.39 19.65 5.72
CA GLY A 172 -5.28 20.83 6.58
C GLY A 172 -6.37 20.89 7.64
N GLU A 173 -7.63 20.63 7.26
CA GLU A 173 -8.77 20.56 8.19
C GLU A 173 -8.68 19.35 9.15
N SER A 174 -8.13 18.23 8.68
CA SER A 174 -7.98 17.00 9.48
C SER A 174 -6.84 17.05 10.51
N GLY A 175 -6.05 18.13 10.55
CA GLY A 175 -4.89 18.26 11.44
C GLY A 175 -3.65 17.49 10.96
N SER A 176 -3.51 17.29 9.65
CA SER A 176 -2.41 16.57 9.01
C SER A 176 -1.58 17.54 8.13
N PRO A 177 -0.80 18.44 8.75
CA PRO A 177 -0.15 19.56 8.03
C PRO A 177 0.96 19.09 7.08
N GLU A 178 1.63 17.97 7.38
CA GLU A 178 2.68 17.41 6.53
C GLU A 178 2.09 16.89 5.22
N GLU A 179 0.97 16.16 5.28
CA GLU A 179 0.22 15.71 4.12
C GLU A 179 -0.34 16.90 3.31
N SER A 180 -0.88 17.92 3.99
CA SER A 180 -1.37 19.13 3.31
C SER A 180 -0.25 19.83 2.53
N GLU A 181 0.93 19.96 3.15
CA GLU A 181 2.09 20.59 2.53
C GLU A 181 2.63 19.80 1.34
N TRP A 182 2.61 18.47 1.41
CA TRP A 182 3.01 17.61 0.29
C TRP A 182 2.21 17.91 -0.98
N TYR A 183 0.89 18.09 -0.88
CA TYR A 183 0.06 18.42 -2.05
C TYR A 183 0.34 19.83 -2.59
N ARG A 184 0.63 20.79 -1.70
CA ARG A 184 1.05 22.13 -2.12
C ARG A 184 2.37 22.10 -2.88
N GLN A 185 3.33 21.26 -2.46
CA GLN A 185 4.59 21.08 -3.14
C GLN A 185 4.43 20.41 -4.51
N LEU A 186 3.54 19.41 -4.63
CA LEU A 186 3.20 18.82 -5.93
C LEU A 186 2.64 19.87 -6.90
N ALA A 187 1.68 20.69 -6.45
CA ALA A 187 1.13 21.77 -7.25
C ALA A 187 2.18 22.84 -7.61
N ALA A 188 3.08 23.18 -6.67
CA ALA A 188 4.18 24.11 -6.92
C ALA A 188 5.18 23.58 -7.97
N ALA A 189 5.54 22.30 -7.89
CA ALA A 189 6.40 21.65 -8.88
C ALA A 189 5.77 21.68 -10.28
N TRP A 190 4.46 21.41 -10.37
CA TRP A 190 3.71 21.55 -11.62
C TRP A 190 3.73 22.98 -12.17
N ARG A 191 3.48 23.99 -11.34
CA ARG A 191 3.49 25.41 -11.77
C ARG A 191 4.87 25.87 -12.25
N SER A 192 5.94 25.34 -11.65
CA SER A 192 7.32 25.72 -11.96
C SER A 192 7.80 25.16 -13.30
N GLY A 193 7.53 23.89 -13.59
CA GLY A 193 8.13 23.19 -14.72
C GLY A 193 7.21 22.18 -15.41
N GLY A 194 5.91 22.28 -15.18
CA GLY A 194 4.89 21.37 -15.70
C GLY A 194 5.09 19.94 -15.21
N ARG A 195 4.66 18.99 -16.05
CA ARG A 195 4.70 17.56 -15.76
C ARG A 195 6.08 17.03 -15.42
N ALA A 196 7.12 17.50 -16.11
CA ALA A 196 8.48 16.98 -15.91
C ALA A 196 9.01 17.29 -14.50
N GLU A 197 8.68 18.46 -13.94
CA GLU A 197 9.10 18.83 -12.59
C GLU A 197 8.23 18.15 -11.53
N ALA A 198 6.91 18.07 -11.74
CA ALA A 198 6.02 17.30 -10.89
C ALA A 198 6.40 15.80 -10.81
N LEU A 199 6.78 15.19 -11.95
CA LEU A 199 7.22 13.79 -11.98
C LEU A 199 8.51 13.59 -11.18
N ARG A 200 9.51 14.47 -11.32
CA ARG A 200 10.73 14.42 -10.50
C ARG A 200 10.45 14.53 -9.00
N TYR A 201 9.48 15.38 -8.63
CA TYR A 201 9.04 15.48 -7.25
C TYR A 201 8.45 14.14 -6.76
N LEU A 202 7.50 13.56 -7.52
CA LEU A 202 6.90 12.26 -7.18
C LEU A 202 7.93 11.12 -7.13
N GLU A 203 8.91 11.09 -8.03
CA GLU A 203 9.99 10.11 -8.02
C GLU A 203 10.85 10.21 -6.76
N GLY A 204 11.12 11.44 -6.31
CA GLY A 204 11.80 11.70 -5.04
C GLY A 204 11.02 11.18 -3.84
N GLU A 205 9.71 11.44 -3.81
CA GLU A 205 8.82 10.97 -2.75
C GLU A 205 8.67 9.45 -2.73
N ARG A 206 8.50 8.84 -3.92
CA ARG A 206 8.54 7.38 -4.10
C ARG A 206 9.84 6.79 -3.58
N THR A 207 10.98 7.39 -3.89
CA THR A 207 12.29 6.93 -3.41
C THR A 207 12.38 6.97 -1.89
N LYS A 208 11.90 8.04 -1.25
CA LYS A 208 11.83 8.15 0.23
C LYS A 208 10.93 7.06 0.82
N ALA A 209 9.76 6.82 0.22
CA ALA A 209 8.83 5.79 0.66
C ALA A 209 9.45 4.39 0.59
N LEU A 210 10.10 4.04 -0.54
CA LEU A 210 10.79 2.76 -0.69
C LEU A 210 11.98 2.62 0.27
N ALA A 211 12.75 3.69 0.49
CA ALA A 211 13.86 3.68 1.45
C ALA A 211 13.37 3.40 2.89
N SER A 212 12.19 3.92 3.26
CA SER A 212 11.58 3.67 4.57
C SER A 212 11.26 2.18 4.81
N LEU A 213 11.03 1.43 3.73
CA LEU A 213 10.82 -0.02 3.76
C LEU A 213 12.10 -0.84 3.54
N LYS A 214 13.25 -0.18 3.33
CA LYS A 214 14.50 -0.84 2.88
C LYS A 214 14.30 -1.57 1.55
N LEU A 215 13.54 -0.95 0.66
CA LEU A 215 13.22 -1.44 -0.69
C LEU A 215 13.87 -0.58 -1.79
N ALA A 216 14.51 0.54 -1.42
CA ALA A 216 15.30 1.38 -2.34
C ALA A 216 16.68 0.76 -2.63
#